data_AF-A0A8S8XH35-F1
#
_entry.id   AF-A0A8S8XH35-F1
#
_cell.length_a   1.000
_cell.length_b   1.000
_cell.length_c   1.000
_cell.angle_alpha   90.00
_cell.angle_beta   90.00
_cell.angle_gamma   90.00
#
_symmetry.space_group_name_H-M   'P 1'
#
loop_
_entity.id
_entity.type
_entity.pdbx_description
1 polymer ?
#
loop_
_entity_poly.entity_id
_entity_poly.type
_entity_poly.pdbx_seq_one_letter_code
_entity_poly.pdbx_strand_id
1 'polypeptide(L)'
;MVKMKKSIVVNGEQPDLILLNNDLTEGIVPGLGTSRVSPPPVMGWHSRKKSHHYDALSDYVSEIAELIGIEPWCLITDWFVSKDKCLDRESCRIELAAEVDDFIQRIKDKYHTLGIDREPVVFIKNDSGTYGLGILSVRSGEELLSLSNRKMRKLMYSKGGVEVENFLIQEGIPTRLETADGGPVEPVVYLVDGQAASWFYRINEKKSDIDNLNSPSASFESYTDVGHLYGENAHGWHALVAELSMLAMGKEFSNYRQ
;
A
#
# COMPACT_ATOMS: atom_id res chain seq x y z
N MET A 1 5.35 38.67 -8.06
CA MET A 1 4.09 37.89 -7.96
C MET A 1 3.87 37.17 -9.29
N VAL A 2 4.29 35.91 -9.40
CA VAL A 2 4.11 35.12 -10.64
C VAL A 2 2.65 34.67 -10.67
N LYS A 3 1.88 35.13 -11.66
CA LYS A 3 0.51 34.63 -11.89
C LYS A 3 0.60 33.13 -12.20
N MET A 4 0.21 32.27 -11.27
CA MET A 4 0.02 30.84 -11.59
C MET A 4 -1.00 30.75 -12.73
N LYS A 5 -0.62 30.07 -13.83
CA LYS A 5 -1.54 29.81 -14.94
C LYS A 5 -2.75 29.07 -14.40
N LYS A 6 -3.95 29.63 -14.60
CA LYS A 6 -5.21 29.09 -14.05
C LYS A 6 -5.70 27.81 -14.76
N SER A 7 -5.09 27.43 -15.88
CA SER A 7 -5.52 26.28 -16.67
C SER A 7 -4.40 25.75 -17.57
N ILE A 8 -4.35 24.44 -17.77
CA ILE A 8 -3.56 23.80 -18.84
C ILE A 8 -4.21 24.11 -20.19
N VAL A 9 -3.38 24.44 -21.18
CA VAL A 9 -3.78 24.77 -22.55
C VAL A 9 -2.86 24.02 -23.51
N VAL A 10 -3.44 23.38 -24.53
CA VAL A 10 -2.73 22.67 -25.59
C VAL A 10 -3.15 23.30 -26.91
N ASN A 11 -2.18 23.79 -27.70
CA ASN A 11 -2.43 24.45 -29.00
C ASN A 11 -3.45 25.62 -28.95
N GLY A 12 -3.51 26.34 -27.82
CA GLY A 12 -4.45 27.45 -27.63
C GLY A 12 -5.84 27.04 -27.11
N GLU A 13 -6.10 25.74 -26.96
CA GLU A 13 -7.38 25.21 -26.48
C GLU A 13 -7.27 24.60 -25.08
N GLN A 14 -8.37 24.70 -24.32
CA GLN A 14 -8.49 24.05 -23.01
C GLN A 14 -9.11 22.67 -23.19
N PRO A 15 -8.49 21.59 -22.68
CA PRO A 15 -9.09 20.27 -22.70
C PRO A 15 -10.43 20.23 -21.93
N ASP A 16 -11.37 19.42 -22.43
CA ASP A 16 -12.63 19.12 -21.73
C ASP A 16 -12.39 18.20 -20.52
N LEU A 17 -11.48 17.24 -20.68
CA LEU A 17 -11.06 16.29 -19.65
C LEU A 17 -9.53 16.16 -19.65
N ILE A 18 -8.95 16.07 -18.45
CA ILE A 18 -7.55 15.77 -18.22
C ILE A 18 -7.49 14.49 -17.40
N LEU A 19 -6.91 13.42 -17.97
CA LEU A 19 -6.67 12.17 -17.27
C LEU A 19 -5.30 12.21 -16.59
N LEU A 20 -5.26 12.10 -15.27
CA LEU A 20 -4.01 11.98 -14.53
C LEU A 20 -3.51 10.55 -14.57
N ASN A 21 -2.42 10.35 -15.30
CA ASN A 21 -1.55 9.18 -15.20
C ASN A 21 -0.20 9.54 -14.52
N ASN A 22 -0.25 10.54 -13.63
CA ASN A 22 0.86 10.98 -12.79
C ASN A 22 0.34 11.02 -11.35
N ASP A 23 1.09 10.42 -10.44
CA ASP A 23 0.68 10.23 -9.05
C ASP A 23 0.84 11.48 -8.17
N LEU A 24 1.39 12.57 -8.74
CA LEU A 24 1.61 13.86 -8.09
C LEU A 24 2.49 13.75 -6.83
N THR A 25 3.46 12.83 -6.81
CA THR A 25 4.46 12.70 -5.73
C THR A 25 5.21 14.00 -5.46
N GLU A 26 5.50 14.79 -6.51
CA GLU A 26 6.24 16.05 -6.39
C GLU A 26 5.34 17.26 -6.11
N GLY A 27 4.05 17.03 -5.84
CA GLY A 27 3.04 18.06 -5.66
C GLY A 27 2.17 18.26 -6.88
N ILE A 28 1.23 19.19 -6.76
CA ILE A 28 0.25 19.48 -7.81
C ILE A 28 0.92 20.26 -8.94
N VAL A 29 0.77 19.76 -10.17
CA VAL A 29 1.26 20.46 -11.36
C VAL A 29 0.48 21.78 -11.55
N PRO A 30 1.16 22.93 -11.68
CA PRO A 30 0.49 24.21 -11.87
C PRO A 30 -0.45 24.21 -13.08
N GLY A 31 -1.68 24.70 -12.88
CA GLY A 31 -2.70 24.78 -13.92
C GLY A 31 -3.61 23.56 -14.03
N LEU A 32 -3.38 22.49 -13.24
CA LEU A 32 -4.39 21.44 -13.03
C LEU A 32 -5.58 22.03 -12.26
N GLY A 33 -6.61 22.45 -12.98
CA GLY A 33 -7.88 22.87 -12.38
C GLY A 33 -8.62 21.66 -11.79
N THR A 34 -9.18 21.80 -10.60
CA THR A 34 -9.78 20.66 -9.87
C THR A 34 -11.03 20.07 -10.52
N SER A 35 -11.73 20.82 -11.38
CA SER A 35 -13.05 20.41 -11.91
C SER A 35 -13.01 19.64 -13.25
N ARG A 36 -11.86 19.51 -13.91
CA ARG A 36 -11.73 18.82 -15.22
C ARG A 36 -10.70 17.70 -15.21
N VAL A 37 -10.21 17.35 -14.03
CA VAL A 37 -9.10 16.42 -13.86
C VAL A 37 -9.59 15.17 -13.14
N SER A 38 -9.30 13.99 -13.70
CA SER A 38 -9.67 12.69 -13.14
C SER A 38 -8.45 11.76 -13.07
N PRO A 39 -8.20 11.06 -11.95
CA PRO A 39 -8.82 11.28 -10.63
C PRO A 39 -8.56 12.69 -10.08
N PRO A 40 -9.31 13.15 -9.07
CA PRO A 40 -9.10 14.46 -8.46
C PRO A 40 -7.65 14.65 -7.98
N PRO A 41 -6.95 15.76 -8.31
CA PRO A 41 -5.54 15.96 -7.94
C PRO A 41 -5.25 15.85 -6.45
N VAL A 42 -6.22 16.15 -5.59
CA VAL A 42 -6.10 16.07 -4.13
C VAL A 42 -5.88 14.62 -3.63
N MET A 43 -6.21 13.61 -4.45
CA MET A 43 -5.94 12.21 -4.15
C MET A 43 -4.49 11.78 -4.50
N GLY A 44 -3.63 12.71 -4.88
CA GLY A 44 -2.23 12.44 -5.21
C GLY A 44 -1.35 12.13 -3.99
N TRP A 45 -0.17 11.56 -4.23
CA TRP A 45 0.74 11.12 -3.17
C TRP A 45 1.30 12.23 -2.28
N HIS A 46 1.31 13.48 -2.75
CA HIS A 46 1.82 14.62 -1.97
C HIS A 46 1.02 14.90 -0.69
N SER A 47 -0.24 14.46 -0.61
CA SER A 47 -1.12 14.69 0.54
C SER A 47 -1.75 13.42 1.10
N ARG A 48 -1.63 12.29 0.39
CA ARG A 48 -2.20 11.02 0.80
C ARG A 48 -1.49 10.38 1.99
N LYS A 49 -2.31 9.89 2.93
CA LYS A 49 -1.88 9.02 4.03
C LYS A 49 -2.36 7.59 3.81
N LYS A 50 -1.50 6.61 4.08
CA LYS A 50 -1.82 5.18 3.90
C LYS A 50 -2.85 4.73 4.93
N SER A 51 -2.72 5.18 6.17
CA SER A 51 -3.67 4.91 7.27
C SER A 51 -5.11 5.28 6.93
N HIS A 52 -5.35 6.43 6.31
CA HIS A 52 -6.69 6.87 5.89
C HIS A 52 -7.37 5.87 4.94
N HIS A 53 -6.60 5.18 4.10
CA HIS A 53 -7.15 4.14 3.22
C HIS A 53 -7.60 2.92 4.01
N TYR A 54 -6.81 2.47 4.99
CA TYR A 54 -7.20 1.35 5.83
C TYR A 54 -8.38 1.69 6.73
N ASP A 55 -8.44 2.91 7.28
CA ASP A 55 -9.62 3.40 8.00
C ASP A 55 -10.87 3.34 7.12
N ALA A 56 -10.78 3.81 5.87
CA ALA A 56 -11.89 3.76 4.93
C ALA A 56 -12.30 2.32 4.55
N LEU A 57 -11.32 1.44 4.37
CA LEU A 57 -11.50 0.04 3.97
C LEU A 57 -12.11 -0.83 5.09
N SER A 58 -11.75 -0.57 6.35
CA SER A 58 -12.13 -1.42 7.49
C SER A 58 -13.64 -1.58 7.64
N ASP A 59 -14.41 -0.52 7.42
CA ASP A 59 -15.87 -0.58 7.48
C ASP A 59 -16.47 -1.48 6.39
N TYR A 60 -15.97 -1.36 5.15
CA TYR A 60 -16.42 -2.20 4.03
C TYR A 60 -16.05 -3.67 4.22
N VAL A 61 -14.84 -3.93 4.72
CA VAL A 61 -14.40 -5.30 5.02
C VAL A 61 -15.24 -5.91 6.14
N SER A 62 -15.55 -5.15 7.19
CA SER A 62 -16.40 -5.61 8.29
C SER A 62 -17.81 -5.97 7.81
N GLU A 63 -18.42 -5.09 7.01
CA GLU A 63 -19.75 -5.32 6.44
C GLU A 63 -19.78 -6.56 5.54
N ILE A 64 -18.82 -6.69 4.61
CA ILE A 64 -18.78 -7.86 3.72
C ILE A 64 -18.48 -9.15 4.48
N ALA A 65 -17.57 -9.13 5.46
CA ALA A 65 -17.24 -10.29 6.25
C ALA A 65 -18.45 -10.81 7.04
N GLU A 66 -19.25 -9.90 7.62
CA GLU A 66 -20.53 -10.25 8.26
C GLU A 66 -21.51 -10.87 7.27
N LEU A 67 -21.67 -10.26 6.08
CA LEU A 67 -22.60 -10.74 5.06
C LEU A 67 -22.29 -12.16 4.55
N ILE A 68 -21.00 -12.50 4.42
CA ILE A 68 -20.58 -13.81 3.90
C ILE A 68 -20.17 -14.80 5.01
N GLY A 69 -20.27 -14.39 6.28
CA GLY A 69 -20.04 -15.26 7.44
C GLY A 69 -18.58 -15.67 7.64
N ILE A 70 -17.63 -14.75 7.40
CA ILE A 70 -16.21 -14.96 7.66
C ILE A 70 -15.64 -13.93 8.63
N GLU A 71 -14.44 -14.18 9.15
CA GLU A 71 -13.72 -13.20 9.96
C GLU A 71 -13.16 -12.07 9.09
N PRO A 72 -13.31 -10.79 9.47
CA PRO A 72 -12.75 -9.65 8.72
C PRO A 72 -11.25 -9.77 8.43
N TRP A 73 -10.48 -10.36 9.35
CA TRP A 73 -9.05 -10.61 9.22
C TRP A 73 -8.67 -11.43 7.97
N CYS A 74 -9.61 -12.21 7.40
CA CYS A 74 -9.38 -12.93 6.15
C CYS A 74 -9.31 -12.00 4.91
N LEU A 75 -9.81 -10.77 5.01
CA LEU A 75 -9.90 -9.82 3.89
C LEU A 75 -9.07 -8.54 4.11
N ILE A 76 -8.60 -8.29 5.34
CA ILE A 76 -7.73 -7.16 5.67
C ILE A 76 -6.66 -7.58 6.66
N THR A 77 -5.45 -7.05 6.46
CA THR A 77 -4.32 -7.25 7.38
C THR A 77 -4.48 -6.43 8.63
N ASP A 78 -3.99 -6.90 9.77
CA ASP A 78 -3.86 -6.03 10.93
C ASP A 78 -2.81 -4.93 10.69
N TRP A 79 -3.00 -3.78 11.32
CA TRP A 79 -2.11 -2.63 11.21
C TRP A 79 -2.29 -1.64 12.36
N PHE A 80 -1.31 -0.76 12.55
CA PHE A 80 -1.45 0.45 13.38
C PHE A 80 -0.51 1.55 12.91
N VAL A 81 -0.71 2.78 13.40
CA VAL A 81 0.21 3.90 13.15
C VAL A 81 1.03 4.18 14.40
N SER A 82 2.34 3.99 14.29
CA SER A 82 3.31 4.51 15.24
C SER A 82 3.48 6.01 15.00
N LYS A 83 3.08 6.83 15.96
CA LYS A 83 3.01 8.29 15.79
C LYS A 83 4.26 8.99 16.31
N ASP A 84 4.54 10.12 15.68
CA ASP A 84 5.49 11.12 16.16
C ASP A 84 6.91 10.58 16.44
N LYS A 85 7.45 9.76 15.53
CA LYS A 85 8.78 9.16 15.68
C LYS A 85 9.85 9.95 14.94
N CYS A 86 10.95 10.26 15.64
CA CYS A 86 12.17 10.83 15.08
C CYS A 86 13.26 9.75 15.03
N LEU A 87 13.35 8.98 13.94
CA LEU A 87 14.21 7.78 13.88
C LEU A 87 15.72 8.07 13.90
N ASP A 88 16.13 9.34 13.81
CA ASP A 88 17.51 9.76 14.10
C ASP A 88 17.86 9.58 15.58
N ARG A 89 16.88 9.70 16.48
CA ARG A 89 17.05 9.51 17.93
C ARG A 89 16.92 8.04 18.29
N GLU A 90 17.88 7.55 19.08
CA GLU A 90 17.87 6.17 19.57
C GLU A 90 16.64 5.83 20.40
N SER A 91 16.15 6.76 21.23
CA SER A 91 14.94 6.57 22.01
C SER A 91 13.71 6.28 21.15
N CYS A 92 13.52 7.02 20.05
CA CYS A 92 12.41 6.78 19.12
C CYS A 92 12.53 5.42 18.42
N ARG A 93 13.75 4.96 18.12
CA ARG A 93 13.97 3.62 17.56
C ARG A 93 13.63 2.53 18.57
N ILE A 94 13.97 2.71 19.84
CA ILE A 94 13.63 1.78 20.93
C ILE A 94 12.11 1.72 21.13
N GLU A 95 11.43 2.86 21.14
CA GLU A 95 9.97 2.91 21.24
C GLU A 95 9.30 2.20 20.06
N LEU A 96 9.72 2.49 18.83
CA LEU A 96 9.19 1.82 17.65
C LEU A 96 9.46 0.31 17.68
N ALA A 97 10.63 -0.11 18.13
CA ALA A 97 10.96 -1.53 18.30
C ALA A 97 10.03 -2.23 19.30
N ALA A 98 9.75 -1.59 20.45
CA ALA A 98 8.81 -2.14 21.43
C ALA A 98 7.38 -2.24 20.87
N GLU A 99 6.90 -1.21 20.17
CA GLU A 99 5.59 -1.24 19.52
C GLU A 99 5.49 -2.34 18.44
N VAL A 100 6.59 -2.61 17.73
CA VAL A 100 6.72 -3.71 16.77
C VAL A 100 6.65 -5.07 17.47
N ASP A 101 7.37 -5.26 18.58
CA ASP A 101 7.34 -6.52 19.33
C ASP A 101 5.95 -6.81 19.89
N ASP A 102 5.28 -5.80 20.46
CA ASP A 102 3.90 -5.92 20.94
C ASP A 102 2.94 -6.31 19.81
N PHE A 103 3.12 -5.74 18.62
CA PHE A 103 2.28 -6.06 17.47
C PHE A 103 2.54 -7.46 16.92
N ILE A 104 3.80 -7.87 16.84
CA ILE A 104 4.19 -9.23 16.45
C ILE A 104 3.60 -10.24 17.41
N GLN A 105 3.61 -9.97 18.72
CA GLN A 105 3.02 -10.88 19.70
C GLN A 105 1.50 -11.06 19.46
N ARG A 106 0.77 -9.97 19.15
CA ARG A 106 -0.65 -10.07 18.79
C ARG A 106 -0.89 -10.95 17.57
N ILE A 107 -0.06 -10.82 16.54
CA ILE A 107 -0.14 -11.66 15.33
C ILE A 107 0.19 -13.12 15.68
N LYS A 108 1.22 -13.39 16.49
CA LYS A 108 1.56 -14.74 16.96
C LYS A 108 0.41 -15.41 17.70
N ASP A 109 -0.27 -14.67 18.58
CA ASP A 109 -1.42 -15.19 19.32
C ASP A 109 -2.56 -15.55 18.36
N LYS A 110 -2.85 -14.69 17.37
CA LYS A 110 -3.83 -14.97 16.32
C LYS A 110 -3.45 -16.21 15.50
N TYR A 111 -2.20 -16.29 15.04
CA TYR A 111 -1.68 -17.44 14.30
C TYR A 111 -1.83 -18.74 15.11
N HIS A 112 -1.47 -18.72 16.39
CA HIS A 112 -1.65 -19.87 17.29
C HIS A 112 -3.13 -20.29 17.37
N THR A 113 -4.06 -19.34 17.52
CA THR A 113 -5.50 -19.65 17.57
C THR A 113 -6.03 -20.30 16.29
N LEU A 114 -5.41 -20.00 15.15
CA LEU A 114 -5.78 -20.52 13.83
C LEU A 114 -4.96 -21.75 13.41
N GLY A 115 -3.99 -22.19 14.23
CA GLY A 115 -3.08 -23.29 13.87
C GLY A 115 -2.11 -22.94 12.74
N ILE A 116 -1.78 -21.67 12.56
CA ILE A 116 -0.82 -21.20 11.56
C ILE A 116 0.59 -21.34 12.12
N ASP A 117 1.33 -22.33 11.62
CA ASP A 117 2.75 -22.54 11.95
C ASP A 117 3.64 -21.70 11.03
N ARG A 118 3.73 -20.39 11.34
CA ARG A 118 4.58 -19.46 10.60
C ARG A 118 5.05 -18.33 11.52
N GLU A 119 6.28 -17.87 11.31
CA GLU A 119 6.79 -16.67 11.98
C GLU A 119 6.16 -15.40 11.35
N PRO A 120 5.56 -14.50 12.15
CA PRO A 120 5.06 -13.23 11.64
C PRO A 120 6.18 -12.32 11.13
N VAL A 121 5.88 -11.61 10.06
CA VAL A 121 6.71 -10.52 9.53
C VAL A 121 5.86 -9.27 9.57
N VAL A 122 6.43 -8.13 9.94
CA VAL A 122 5.74 -6.84 9.88
C VAL A 122 6.45 -5.91 8.91
N PHE A 123 5.66 -5.15 8.15
CA PHE A 123 6.12 -4.10 7.27
C PHE A 123 5.99 -2.74 7.93
N ILE A 124 7.06 -1.95 7.84
CA ILE A 124 7.15 -0.58 8.34
C ILE A 124 7.18 0.34 7.12
N LYS A 125 6.22 1.26 7.06
CA LYS A 125 6.03 2.17 5.92
C LYS A 125 5.86 3.59 6.46
N ASN A 126 6.43 4.59 5.80
CA ASN A 126 6.04 5.97 6.10
C ASN A 126 4.53 6.13 5.80
N ASP A 127 3.76 6.69 6.72
CA ASP A 127 2.32 6.86 6.55
C ASP A 127 2.00 7.93 5.48
N SER A 128 2.84 8.96 5.36
CA SER A 128 2.66 10.09 4.44
C SER A 128 3.56 9.95 3.21
N GLY A 129 2.95 9.82 2.04
CA GLY A 129 3.67 9.88 0.76
C GLY A 129 4.76 8.80 0.53
N THR A 130 5.48 9.04 -0.57
CA THR A 130 6.59 8.34 -1.24
C THR A 130 6.37 6.99 -1.95
N TYR A 131 6.79 7.01 -3.22
CA TYR A 131 6.83 5.97 -4.26
C TYR A 131 7.65 4.75 -3.82
N GLY A 132 7.08 3.80 -3.06
CA GLY A 132 7.72 2.50 -2.74
C GLY A 132 9.11 2.55 -2.07
N LEU A 133 9.63 3.74 -1.79
CA LEU A 133 10.92 4.06 -1.22
C LEU A 133 10.65 4.39 0.24
N GLY A 134 10.86 3.41 1.11
CA GLY A 134 10.57 3.52 2.54
C GLY A 134 9.67 2.42 3.08
N ILE A 135 9.77 1.23 2.50
CA ILE A 135 9.20 0.00 3.07
C ILE A 135 10.36 -0.83 3.58
N LEU A 136 10.30 -1.20 4.85
CA LEU A 136 11.16 -2.21 5.47
C LEU A 136 10.28 -3.32 6.04
N SER A 137 10.84 -4.51 6.17
CA SER A 137 10.22 -5.61 6.91
C SER A 137 11.16 -6.09 8.00
N VAL A 138 10.59 -6.51 9.13
CA VAL A 138 11.29 -7.07 10.29
C VAL A 138 10.47 -8.18 10.94
N ARG A 139 11.14 -9.05 11.69
CA ARG A 139 10.56 -10.14 12.49
C ARG A 139 10.63 -9.89 14.00
N SER A 140 11.27 -8.81 14.42
CA SER A 140 11.38 -8.38 15.81
C SER A 140 11.81 -6.91 15.91
N GLY A 141 11.58 -6.32 17.09
CA GLY A 141 12.15 -5.04 17.47
C GLY A 141 13.68 -5.07 17.51
N GLU A 142 14.29 -6.19 17.90
CA GLU A 142 15.75 -6.38 17.83
C GLU A 142 16.27 -6.28 16.39
N GLU A 143 15.60 -6.93 15.43
CA GLU A 143 15.97 -6.83 14.02
C GLU A 143 15.91 -5.37 13.56
N LEU A 144 14.87 -4.62 13.96
CA LEU A 144 14.74 -3.19 13.68
C LEU A 144 15.93 -2.39 14.21
N LEU A 145 16.33 -2.61 15.46
CA LEU A 145 17.45 -1.92 16.08
C LEU A 145 18.80 -2.28 15.44
N SER A 146 18.91 -3.50 14.91
CA SER A 146 20.11 -4.00 14.21
C SER A 146 20.26 -3.48 12.77
N LEU A 147 19.25 -2.80 12.23
CA LEU A 147 19.27 -2.30 10.85
C LEU A 147 20.42 -1.30 10.64
N SER A 148 21.11 -1.44 9.51
CA SER A 148 22.13 -0.46 9.13
C SER A 148 21.51 0.93 8.92
N ASN A 149 22.27 1.98 9.21
CA ASN A 149 21.87 3.37 8.98
C ASN A 149 21.35 3.60 7.55
N ARG A 150 21.92 2.89 6.55
CA ARG A 150 21.46 2.96 5.16
C ARG A 150 20.04 2.39 4.99
N LYS A 151 19.70 1.28 5.66
CA LYS A 151 18.34 0.72 5.63
C LYS A 151 17.38 1.64 6.38
N MET A 152 17.74 2.08 7.59
CA MET A 152 16.90 2.97 8.41
C MET A 152 16.55 4.28 7.69
N ARG A 153 17.53 4.90 7.01
CA ARG A 153 17.33 6.11 6.19
C ARG A 153 16.33 5.95 5.06
N LYS A 154 15.99 4.73 4.63
CA LYS A 154 14.92 4.53 3.64
C LYS A 154 13.56 4.91 4.22
N LEU A 155 13.32 4.65 5.51
CA LEU A 155 12.07 5.02 6.19
C LEU A 155 11.94 6.53 6.34
N MET A 156 13.06 7.21 6.59
CA MET A 156 13.13 8.66 6.84
C MET A 156 13.21 9.51 5.56
N TYR A 157 13.05 8.90 4.38
CA TYR A 157 13.08 9.66 3.13
C TYR A 157 11.73 10.35 2.92
N SER A 158 11.49 11.45 3.64
CA SER A 158 10.43 12.39 3.31
C SER A 158 11.01 13.64 2.64
N LYS A 159 10.34 14.11 1.59
CA LYS A 159 10.64 15.43 1.00
C LYS A 159 10.03 16.49 1.92
N GLY A 160 10.87 17.18 2.71
CA GLY A 160 10.41 18.32 3.52
C GLY A 160 11.21 18.64 4.79
N GLY A 161 12.18 17.81 5.18
CA GLY A 161 12.96 18.06 6.40
C GLY A 161 12.13 17.95 7.68
N VAL A 162 11.06 17.15 7.66
CA VAL A 162 10.24 16.91 8.84
C VAL A 162 11.02 15.97 9.76
N GLU A 163 11.37 16.43 10.96
CA GLU A 163 12.14 15.63 11.94
C GLU A 163 11.30 14.50 12.56
N VAL A 164 9.98 14.56 12.41
CA VAL A 164 9.01 13.69 13.09
C VAL A 164 8.04 13.11 12.07
N GLU A 165 7.96 11.78 12.01
CA GLU A 165 7.14 11.06 11.02
C GLU A 165 6.22 10.04 11.71
N ASN A 166 5.11 9.73 11.02
CA ASN A 166 4.21 8.65 11.38
C ASN A 166 4.54 7.43 10.52
N PHE A 167 4.61 6.25 11.14
CA PHE A 167 4.89 5.00 10.46
C PHE A 167 3.69 4.06 10.53
N LEU A 168 3.19 3.64 9.38
CA LEU A 168 2.23 2.56 9.27
C LEU A 168 2.97 1.23 9.45
N ILE A 169 2.62 0.52 10.51
CA ILE A 169 3.10 -0.84 10.79
C ILE A 169 1.98 -1.80 10.38
N GLN A 170 2.30 -2.73 9.49
CA GLN A 170 1.32 -3.62 8.88
C GLN A 170 1.79 -5.06 8.99
N GLU A 171 0.87 -5.98 9.28
CA GLU A 171 1.09 -7.41 9.14
C GLU A 171 1.55 -7.77 7.70
N GLY A 172 2.57 -8.61 7.61
CA GLY A 172 3.07 -9.14 6.35
C GLY A 172 2.32 -10.40 5.94
N ILE A 173 1.78 -10.39 4.72
CA ILE A 173 1.05 -11.52 4.15
C ILE A 173 1.91 -12.19 3.09
N PRO A 174 2.18 -13.50 3.22
CA PRO A 174 2.89 -14.23 2.19
C PRO A 174 1.98 -14.53 0.99
N THR A 175 2.53 -14.47 -0.21
CA THR A 175 1.84 -15.07 -1.35
C THR A 175 1.86 -16.59 -1.28
N ARG A 176 0.80 -17.23 -1.78
CA ARG A 176 0.72 -18.69 -1.95
C ARG A 176 0.79 -19.11 -3.41
N LEU A 177 0.78 -18.16 -4.34
CA LEU A 177 0.98 -18.46 -5.75
C LEU A 177 2.48 -18.54 -6.01
N GLU A 178 2.89 -19.61 -6.68
CA GLU A 178 4.27 -19.88 -7.00
C GLU A 178 4.42 -20.40 -8.42
N THR A 179 5.56 -20.13 -9.05
CA THR A 179 5.94 -20.76 -10.31
C THR A 179 6.20 -22.24 -10.10
N ALA A 180 6.33 -23.01 -11.20
CA ALA A 180 6.70 -24.43 -11.13
C ALA A 180 8.05 -24.67 -10.40
N ASP A 181 8.94 -23.67 -10.42
CA ASP A 181 10.25 -23.70 -9.75
C ASP A 181 10.23 -23.07 -8.35
N GLY A 182 9.03 -22.76 -7.80
CA GLY A 182 8.84 -22.23 -6.45
C GLY A 182 9.10 -20.72 -6.29
N GLY A 183 9.15 -19.97 -7.41
CA GLY A 183 9.29 -18.51 -7.37
C GLY A 183 7.97 -17.83 -6.99
N PRO A 184 7.95 -16.82 -6.10
CA PRO A 184 6.70 -16.21 -5.65
C PRO A 184 6.02 -15.38 -6.74
N VAL A 185 4.68 -15.44 -6.75
CA VAL A 185 3.81 -14.78 -7.71
C VAL A 185 2.75 -13.95 -6.98
N GLU A 186 2.51 -12.71 -7.40
CA GLU A 186 1.44 -11.85 -6.89
C GLU A 186 0.46 -11.50 -8.03
N PRO A 187 -0.86 -11.67 -7.84
CA PRO A 187 -1.84 -11.19 -8.80
C PRO A 187 -1.95 -9.67 -8.71
N VAL A 188 -2.05 -9.01 -9.86
CA VAL A 188 -2.28 -7.57 -9.96
C VAL A 188 -3.44 -7.32 -10.91
N VAL A 189 -4.36 -6.46 -10.49
CA VAL A 189 -5.58 -6.14 -11.23
C VAL A 189 -5.66 -4.65 -11.54
N TYR A 190 -6.06 -4.35 -12.77
CA TYR A 190 -6.57 -3.05 -13.18
C TYR A 190 -8.07 -3.02 -12.99
N LEU A 191 -8.57 -1.98 -12.33
CA LEU A 191 -10.00 -1.73 -12.21
C LEU A 191 -10.42 -0.59 -13.13
N VAL A 192 -11.60 -0.74 -13.73
CA VAL A 192 -12.27 0.30 -14.52
C VAL A 192 -13.69 0.42 -14.02
N ASP A 193 -14.12 1.64 -13.69
CA ASP A 193 -15.45 1.92 -13.16
C ASP A 193 -15.83 1.08 -11.92
N GLY A 194 -14.85 0.86 -11.04
CA GLY A 194 -15.04 0.09 -9.82
C GLY A 194 -15.02 -1.43 -9.99
N GLN A 195 -14.81 -1.95 -11.21
CA GLN A 195 -14.84 -3.39 -11.51
C GLN A 195 -13.46 -3.90 -11.93
N ALA A 196 -13.13 -5.13 -11.52
CA ALA A 196 -11.94 -5.84 -11.98
C ALA A 196 -11.98 -6.05 -13.51
N ALA A 197 -11.09 -5.39 -14.25
CA ALA A 197 -11.15 -5.34 -15.72
C ALA A 197 -10.05 -6.16 -16.40
N SER A 198 -8.83 -6.16 -15.84
CA SER A 198 -7.70 -6.88 -16.44
C SER A 198 -6.69 -7.30 -15.39
N TRP A 199 -6.10 -8.48 -15.57
CA TRP A 199 -5.16 -9.09 -14.64
C TRP A 199 -3.79 -9.28 -15.29
N PHE A 200 -2.76 -9.21 -14.47
CA PHE A 200 -1.41 -9.67 -14.78
C PHE A 200 -0.76 -10.18 -13.51
N TYR A 201 0.30 -10.96 -13.65
CA TYR A 201 0.98 -11.60 -12.53
C TYR A 201 2.39 -11.10 -12.43
N ARG A 202 2.75 -10.59 -11.25
CA ARG A 202 4.12 -10.20 -10.93
C ARG A 202 4.84 -11.42 -10.39
N ILE A 203 5.99 -11.75 -10.97
CA ILE A 203 6.81 -12.89 -10.56
C ILE A 203 8.18 -12.36 -10.15
N ASN A 204 8.75 -12.87 -9.05
CA ASN A 204 10.09 -12.48 -8.64
C ASN A 204 10.86 -13.60 -7.94
N GLU A 205 11.52 -14.45 -8.73
CA GLU A 205 12.31 -15.60 -8.25
C GLU A 205 13.50 -15.23 -7.34
N LYS A 206 13.88 -13.94 -7.27
CA LYS A 206 14.95 -13.45 -6.39
C LYS A 206 14.45 -13.08 -5.00
N LYS A 207 13.17 -13.31 -4.71
CA LYS A 207 12.47 -12.92 -3.49
C LYS A 207 11.82 -14.13 -2.85
N SER A 208 11.59 -14.05 -1.55
CA SER A 208 10.73 -15.00 -0.85
C SER A 208 9.25 -14.62 -1.00
N ASP A 209 8.38 -15.54 -0.64
CA ASP A 209 6.92 -15.38 -0.65
C ASP A 209 6.40 -14.25 0.25
N ILE A 210 7.20 -13.81 1.23
CA ILE A 210 6.87 -12.72 2.17
C ILE A 210 7.59 -11.41 1.84
N ASP A 211 8.50 -11.40 0.88
CA ASP A 211 9.20 -10.18 0.50
C ASP A 211 8.33 -9.28 -0.38
N ASN A 212 8.63 -7.98 -0.38
CA ASN A 212 8.07 -7.08 -1.39
C ASN A 212 8.60 -7.47 -2.79
N LEU A 213 7.72 -8.03 -3.62
CA LEU A 213 8.09 -8.45 -4.98
C LEU A 213 8.24 -7.25 -5.92
N ASN A 214 7.66 -6.08 -5.60
CA ASN A 214 7.78 -4.85 -6.38
C ASN A 214 9.20 -4.31 -6.36
N SER A 215 10.04 -4.81 -7.27
CA SER A 215 11.42 -4.41 -7.43
C SER A 215 11.86 -4.58 -8.89
N PRO A 216 12.99 -3.98 -9.31
CA PRO A 216 13.44 -4.05 -10.71
C PRO A 216 13.74 -5.46 -11.24
N SER A 217 13.83 -6.47 -10.36
CA SER A 217 14.01 -7.87 -10.76
C SER A 217 12.71 -8.60 -11.08
N ALA A 218 11.56 -7.98 -10.85
CA ALA A 218 10.27 -8.60 -11.13
C ALA A 218 10.04 -8.73 -12.64
N SER A 219 9.48 -9.86 -13.06
CA SER A 219 8.86 -10.05 -14.37
C SER A 219 7.34 -9.95 -14.24
N PHE A 220 6.67 -9.75 -15.38
CA PHE A 220 5.23 -9.58 -15.44
C PHE A 220 4.68 -10.44 -16.58
N GLU A 221 3.71 -11.29 -16.27
CA GLU A 221 3.05 -12.18 -17.22
C GLU A 221 1.57 -11.82 -17.35
N SER A 222 1.04 -11.87 -18.57
CA SER A 222 -0.35 -11.47 -18.82
C SER A 222 -1.34 -12.55 -18.37
N TYR A 223 -2.56 -12.16 -18.00
CA TYR A 223 -3.61 -13.14 -17.70
C TYR A 223 -3.92 -14.07 -18.89
N THR A 224 -3.80 -13.57 -20.12
CA THR A 224 -3.99 -14.41 -21.32
C THR A 224 -3.00 -15.58 -21.37
N ASP A 225 -1.76 -15.33 -20.97
CA ASP A 225 -0.69 -16.32 -21.08
C ASP A 225 -0.69 -17.28 -19.88
N VAL A 226 -0.87 -16.76 -18.65
CA VAL A 226 -0.70 -17.54 -17.42
C VAL A 226 -1.93 -17.59 -16.51
N GLY A 227 -3.09 -17.11 -16.96
CA GLY A 227 -4.32 -17.11 -16.18
C GLY A 227 -4.80 -18.52 -15.80
N HIS A 228 -4.49 -19.52 -16.62
CA HIS A 228 -4.77 -20.93 -16.31
C HIS A 228 -3.90 -21.49 -15.17
N LEU A 229 -2.79 -20.84 -14.84
CA LEU A 229 -1.90 -21.23 -13.74
C LEU A 229 -2.25 -20.50 -12.44
N TYR A 230 -2.50 -19.20 -12.53
CA TYR A 230 -2.57 -18.33 -11.35
C TYR A 230 -3.95 -17.68 -11.13
N GLY A 231 -4.88 -17.85 -12.08
CA GLY A 231 -6.12 -17.09 -12.16
C GLY A 231 -7.36 -17.73 -11.59
N GLU A 232 -7.22 -18.85 -10.87
CA GLU A 232 -8.33 -19.55 -10.23
C GLU A 232 -9.25 -18.60 -9.43
N ASN A 233 -8.66 -17.69 -8.66
CA ASN A 233 -9.40 -16.76 -7.79
C ASN A 233 -9.59 -15.35 -8.38
N ALA A 234 -9.16 -15.11 -9.63
CA ALA A 234 -9.16 -13.78 -10.24
C ALA A 234 -10.56 -13.14 -10.24
N HIS A 235 -11.58 -13.89 -10.64
CA HIS A 235 -12.97 -13.39 -10.71
C HIS A 235 -13.80 -13.67 -9.44
N GLY A 236 -13.15 -14.12 -8.36
CA GLY A 236 -13.78 -14.41 -7.07
C GLY A 236 -13.16 -13.58 -5.96
N TRP A 237 -12.44 -14.23 -5.05
CA TRP A 237 -11.83 -13.59 -3.89
C TRP A 237 -10.88 -12.44 -4.24
N HIS A 238 -10.08 -12.56 -5.29
CA HIS A 238 -9.16 -11.47 -5.66
C HIS A 238 -9.93 -10.24 -6.17
N ALA A 239 -10.97 -10.43 -6.99
CA ALA A 239 -11.84 -9.34 -7.42
C ALA A 239 -12.54 -8.67 -6.24
N LEU A 240 -13.12 -9.46 -5.31
CA LEU A 240 -13.80 -8.93 -4.13
C LEU A 240 -12.90 -7.98 -3.33
N VAL A 241 -11.70 -8.42 -2.96
CA VAL A 241 -10.78 -7.59 -2.14
C VAL A 241 -10.32 -6.35 -2.90
N ALA A 242 -10.09 -6.47 -4.22
CA ALA A 242 -9.68 -5.35 -5.05
C ALA A 242 -10.79 -4.29 -5.23
N GLU A 243 -12.03 -4.74 -5.41
CA GLU A 243 -13.19 -3.85 -5.56
C GLU A 243 -13.55 -3.16 -4.23
N LEU A 244 -13.40 -3.86 -3.09
CA LEU A 244 -13.51 -3.25 -1.76
C LEU A 244 -12.46 -2.15 -1.55
N SER A 245 -11.22 -2.38 -1.98
CA SER A 245 -10.16 -1.35 -1.95
C SER A 245 -10.54 -0.13 -2.79
N MET A 246 -11.17 -0.31 -3.95
CA MET A 246 -11.64 0.79 -4.79
C MET A 246 -12.82 1.57 -4.18
N LEU A 247 -13.77 0.88 -3.54
CA LEU A 247 -14.83 1.53 -2.76
C LEU A 247 -14.23 2.37 -1.62
N ALA A 248 -13.24 1.81 -0.92
CA ALA A 248 -12.50 2.51 0.13
C ALA A 248 -11.81 3.77 -0.39
N MET A 249 -11.25 3.76 -1.60
CA MET A 249 -10.68 4.97 -2.22
C MET A 249 -11.73 6.06 -2.45
N GLY A 250 -12.96 5.69 -2.83
CA GLY A 250 -14.08 6.63 -2.96
C GLY A 250 -14.46 7.28 -1.63
N LYS A 251 -14.48 6.49 -0.55
CA LYS A 251 -14.70 6.99 0.81
C LYS A 251 -13.53 7.84 1.32
N GLU A 252 -12.29 7.40 1.09
CA GLU A 252 -11.05 8.12 1.40
C GLU A 252 -11.06 9.52 0.75
N PHE A 253 -11.55 9.63 -0.50
CA PHE A 253 -11.69 10.92 -1.18
C PHE A 253 -12.58 11.92 -0.45
N SER A 254 -13.58 11.45 0.31
CA SER A 254 -14.45 12.33 1.08
C SER A 254 -13.71 13.04 2.22
N ASN A 255 -12.57 12.50 2.68
CA ASN A 255 -11.74 13.15 3.70
C ASN A 255 -11.02 14.41 3.19
N TYR A 256 -10.91 14.58 1.87
CA TYR A 256 -10.26 15.75 1.26
C TYR A 256 -11.24 16.85 0.82
N ARG A 257 -12.55 16.66 1.04
CA ARG A 257 -13.60 17.64 0.67
C ARG A 257 -13.88 18.69 1.76
N GLN A 258 -12.97 18.88 2.71
CA GLN A 258 -13.07 19.91 3.76
C GLN A 258 -12.62 21.28 3.25
#